data_AF-A0A9N9VHB6-F1
#
_entry.id   AF-A0A9N9VHB6-F1
#
_cell.length_a   1.000
_cell.length_b   1.000
_cell.length_c   1.000
_cell.angle_alpha   90.00
_cell.angle_beta   90.00
_cell.angle_gamma   90.00
#
_symmetry.space_group_name_H-M   'P 1'
#
loop_
_entity.id
_entity.type
_entity.pdbx_description
1 polymer ?
#
loop_
_entity_poly.entity_id
_entity_poly.type
_entity_poly.pdbx_seq_one_letter_code
_entity_poly.pdbx_strand_id
1 'polypeptide(L)'
;MFNILEADIVIMQETKIQKKDLNDEMVLISGWDVYFSLPKDKKGYSGVAIYTRNATCAPIRAEEGITGCISAPRSTTSYRDLPEEQRIGGYPTPGQLTGRVDEATLDSEGRCVILEFPAFVLIGVYCPATRDESRDDFRTEFVEALDIRVRNLVALGKEVVVTGDLNIVGAAIDTSRTPEMLQREGISMEDWLEAPTRRVFNQLVHGGKVKGKRDKGRERPVLTDLCRKFHPKRKGMNTCWDTKKNTRPANFGSRIDYVLCTDGVKEWAEYADIQEGLMGSDHCPVYFRMSFDRTINGEREFVHDIVNPPGMFVKGKRQRIWAASDVLPLSARLIPEFDRRRSIRDMFSRQRSQLAGLAPPELNEQGSSSESSGVDHNPQLDSLNLPNLGSEGSGVINTEAEQKGELSQNAMGKKDAVETSMPKRKEGDPNVLAKSKRPKLASGGSATSKSKPGSGQMTLAGFFKATSSDKAMTSAEQSSAESITAAQPPPTSITKEARSPSAKSVVSPPSLETLPKDDTQKTPEPSQLDSDKPSPERVFDPIEAKESWSKLLGKRVVPRCNHDEPCISLVTKKPGVNCGRSFFMCPRPLGPSGEKEKDSEWRCGTFIWSSDWRKNVSMPGSSD
;
A
#
# COMPACT_ATOMS: atom_id res chain seq x y z
N MET A 1 7.26 -0.36 -7.36
CA MET A 1 6.30 -0.14 -6.26
C MET A 1 5.90 -1.45 -5.60
N PHE A 2 4.99 -2.25 -6.15
CA PHE A 2 4.39 -3.42 -5.47
C PHE A 2 5.39 -4.41 -4.84
N ASN A 3 6.51 -4.70 -5.51
CA ASN A 3 7.57 -5.57 -4.95
C ASN A 3 8.40 -4.92 -3.82
N ILE A 4 8.37 -3.59 -3.67
CA ILE A 4 9.05 -2.83 -2.61
C ILE A 4 8.14 -2.69 -1.38
N LEU A 5 6.83 -2.66 -1.59
CA LEU A 5 5.84 -2.61 -0.51
C LEU A 5 5.58 -3.99 0.11
N GLU A 6 6.02 -5.07 -0.54
CA GLU A 6 5.87 -6.49 -0.13
C GLU A 6 4.44 -6.90 0.26
N ALA A 7 3.43 -6.14 -0.20
CA ALA A 7 2.04 -6.27 0.19
C ALA A 7 1.19 -7.06 -0.81
N ASP A 8 0.05 -7.58 -0.35
CA ASP A 8 -0.97 -8.23 -1.18
C ASP A 8 -2.17 -7.32 -1.52
N ILE A 9 -2.37 -6.30 -0.69
CA ILE A 9 -3.35 -5.24 -0.92
C ILE A 9 -2.61 -3.91 -0.78
N VAL A 10 -2.74 -3.02 -1.78
CA VAL A 10 -2.13 -1.68 -1.76
C VAL A 10 -3.22 -0.64 -1.99
N ILE A 11 -3.32 0.33 -1.10
CA ILE A 11 -4.34 1.37 -1.12
C ILE A 11 -3.64 2.71 -1.30
N MET A 12 -4.08 3.50 -2.27
CA MET A 12 -3.49 4.79 -2.62
C MET A 12 -4.55 5.89 -2.53
N GLN A 13 -4.26 6.92 -1.74
CA GLN A 13 -5.08 8.11 -1.55
C GLN A 13 -4.53 9.29 -2.36
N GLU A 14 -5.37 10.32 -2.52
CA GLU A 14 -5.07 11.55 -3.27
C GLU A 14 -4.37 11.31 -4.64
N THR A 15 -4.85 10.29 -5.38
CA THR A 15 -4.27 9.86 -6.67
C THR A 15 -4.24 10.96 -7.74
N LYS A 16 -5.12 11.97 -7.63
CA LYS A 16 -5.15 13.19 -8.47
C LYS A 16 -5.28 12.92 -9.98
N ILE A 17 -5.97 11.85 -10.34
CA ILE A 17 -6.31 11.48 -11.71
C ILE A 17 -7.84 11.45 -11.90
N GLN A 18 -8.30 11.59 -13.15
CA GLN A 18 -9.66 11.27 -13.57
C GLN A 18 -9.65 10.04 -14.47
N LYS A 19 -10.82 9.45 -14.79
CA LYS A 19 -10.91 8.24 -15.63
C LYS A 19 -10.13 8.33 -16.96
N LYS A 20 -10.09 9.52 -17.57
CA LYS A 20 -9.38 9.81 -18.83
C LYS A 20 -7.85 9.86 -18.70
N ASP A 21 -7.32 9.96 -17.49
CA ASP A 21 -5.89 10.01 -17.20
C ASP A 21 -5.34 8.60 -16.83
N LEU A 22 -6.21 7.57 -16.75
CA LEU A 22 -5.82 6.17 -16.58
C LEU A 22 -5.08 5.64 -17.81
N ASN A 23 -4.15 4.70 -17.61
CA ASN A 23 -3.41 4.04 -18.68
C ASN A 23 -3.19 2.54 -18.38
N ASP A 24 -2.65 1.83 -19.36
CA ASP A 24 -2.37 0.39 -19.30
C ASP A 24 -1.45 0.01 -18.13
N GLU A 25 -0.47 0.85 -17.78
CA GLU A 25 0.47 0.60 -16.67
C GLU A 25 -0.20 0.73 -15.30
N MET A 26 -1.26 1.54 -15.17
CA MET A 26 -2.07 1.66 -13.96
C MET A 26 -3.07 0.51 -13.78
N VAL A 27 -3.54 -0.09 -14.87
CA VAL A 27 -4.73 -0.98 -14.89
C VAL A 27 -4.41 -2.43 -15.24
N LEU A 28 -3.48 -2.68 -16.15
CA LEU A 28 -3.16 -4.01 -16.69
C LEU A 28 -1.91 -4.62 -16.02
N ILE A 29 -1.80 -4.42 -14.70
CA ILE A 29 -0.67 -4.90 -13.89
C ILE A 29 -0.76 -6.42 -13.73
N SER A 30 0.24 -7.14 -14.23
CA SER A 30 0.25 -8.60 -14.26
C SER A 30 0.15 -9.22 -12.85
N GLY A 31 -0.84 -10.08 -12.63
CA GLY A 31 -1.11 -10.72 -11.34
C GLY A 31 -1.94 -9.90 -10.35
N TRP A 32 -2.41 -8.71 -10.76
CA TRP A 32 -3.21 -7.81 -9.93
C TRP A 32 -4.57 -7.49 -10.56
N ASP A 33 -5.47 -6.97 -9.73
CA ASP A 33 -6.67 -6.25 -10.12
C ASP A 33 -6.72 -4.90 -9.37
N VAL A 34 -7.50 -3.94 -9.86
CA VAL A 34 -7.57 -2.59 -9.28
C VAL A 34 -8.97 -1.98 -9.37
N TYR A 35 -9.34 -1.32 -8.28
CA TYR A 35 -10.63 -0.68 -8.04
C TYR A 35 -10.38 0.80 -7.75
N PHE A 36 -11.08 1.70 -8.43
CA PHE A 36 -10.91 3.14 -8.26
C PHE A 36 -12.20 3.83 -7.81
N SER A 37 -12.06 4.90 -7.04
CA SER A 37 -13.04 5.96 -6.91
C SER A 37 -12.38 7.29 -7.26
N LEU A 38 -12.90 8.01 -8.25
CA LEU A 38 -12.22 9.17 -8.87
C LEU A 38 -13.14 10.41 -8.92
N PRO A 39 -12.61 11.63 -8.77
CA PRO A 39 -13.41 12.84 -8.87
C PRO A 39 -14.03 13.00 -10.26
N LYS A 40 -15.36 13.18 -10.30
CA LYS A 40 -16.10 13.37 -11.56
C LYS A 40 -15.71 14.69 -12.23
N ASP A 41 -15.81 15.80 -11.52
CA ASP A 41 -15.69 17.14 -12.10
C ASP A 41 -14.32 17.80 -11.91
N LYS A 42 -13.65 17.51 -10.78
CA LYS A 42 -12.46 18.25 -10.33
C LYS A 42 -11.16 17.55 -10.71
N LYS A 43 -10.53 17.99 -11.80
CA LYS A 43 -9.21 17.49 -12.24
C LYS A 43 -8.12 17.73 -11.19
N GLY A 44 -7.24 16.74 -11.00
CA GLY A 44 -6.03 16.91 -10.16
C GLY A 44 -6.31 16.97 -8.65
N TYR A 45 -7.36 16.30 -8.19
CA TYR A 45 -7.88 16.37 -6.82
C TYR A 45 -8.23 14.97 -6.32
N SER A 46 -8.13 14.71 -5.01
CA SER A 46 -8.71 13.51 -4.38
C SER A 46 -8.35 12.20 -5.12
N GLY A 47 -9.26 11.22 -5.13
CA GLY A 47 -9.14 9.95 -5.83
C GLY A 47 -8.51 8.86 -4.96
N VAL A 48 -9.15 7.70 -4.88
CA VAL A 48 -8.68 6.50 -4.16
C VAL A 48 -8.53 5.34 -5.13
N ALA A 49 -7.50 4.52 -4.95
CA ALA A 49 -7.29 3.26 -5.65
C ALA A 49 -7.03 2.13 -4.65
N ILE A 50 -7.60 0.94 -4.86
CA ILE A 50 -7.23 -0.30 -4.16
C ILE A 50 -6.79 -1.33 -5.18
N TYR A 51 -5.55 -1.78 -5.04
CA TYR A 51 -4.95 -2.86 -5.80
C TYR A 51 -4.96 -4.15 -4.97
N THR A 52 -5.36 -5.28 -5.57
CA THR A 52 -5.37 -6.61 -4.93
C THR A 52 -4.54 -7.62 -5.72
N ARG A 53 -3.71 -8.41 -5.05
CA ARG A 53 -2.87 -9.45 -5.67
C ARG A 53 -3.66 -10.76 -5.80
N ASN A 54 -4.12 -11.06 -7.00
CA ASN A 54 -4.95 -12.24 -7.33
C ASN A 54 -4.28 -13.59 -6.99
N ALA A 55 -2.96 -13.59 -6.75
CA ALA A 55 -2.18 -14.73 -6.32
C ALA A 55 -2.39 -15.11 -4.84
N THR A 56 -2.90 -14.20 -3.99
CA THR A 56 -2.98 -14.36 -2.52
C THR A 56 -4.33 -13.93 -1.93
N CYS A 57 -5.02 -12.95 -2.52
CA CYS A 57 -6.36 -12.52 -2.10
C CYS A 57 -7.30 -12.22 -3.28
N ALA A 58 -8.60 -12.29 -3.04
CA ALA A 58 -9.62 -11.90 -4.01
C ALA A 58 -10.92 -11.46 -3.28
N PRO A 59 -11.42 -10.24 -3.52
CA PRO A 59 -12.70 -9.79 -2.97
C PRO A 59 -13.89 -10.51 -3.66
N ILE A 60 -15.01 -10.59 -2.95
CA ILE A 60 -16.30 -11.09 -3.46
C ILE A 60 -17.27 -9.97 -3.88
N ARG A 61 -17.12 -8.74 -3.36
CA ARG A 61 -17.88 -7.55 -3.77
C ARG A 61 -17.02 -6.29 -3.72
N ALA A 62 -17.42 -5.28 -4.48
CA ALA A 62 -16.71 -4.00 -4.59
C ALA A 62 -17.69 -2.84 -4.83
N GLU A 63 -17.59 -1.76 -4.05
CA GLU A 63 -18.42 -0.56 -4.13
C GLU A 63 -17.58 0.73 -4.20
N GLU A 64 -18.14 1.75 -4.82
CA GLU A 64 -17.64 3.13 -4.80
C GLU A 64 -18.53 4.00 -3.90
N GLY A 65 -17.92 4.82 -3.05
CA GLY A 65 -18.61 5.71 -2.12
C GLY A 65 -18.91 5.07 -0.76
N ILE A 66 -19.22 5.93 0.23
CA ILE A 66 -19.54 5.53 1.60
C ILE A 66 -21.04 5.33 1.81
N THR A 67 -21.89 6.06 1.07
CA THR A 67 -23.36 6.03 1.23
C THR A 67 -24.04 4.94 0.41
N GLY A 68 -23.39 4.46 -0.66
CA GLY A 68 -23.96 3.49 -1.60
C GLY A 68 -25.01 4.05 -2.57
N CYS A 69 -25.18 5.38 -2.64
CA CYS A 69 -26.08 6.02 -3.62
C CYS A 69 -25.52 6.03 -5.05
N ILE A 70 -24.23 5.72 -5.23
CA ILE A 70 -23.60 5.54 -6.55
C ILE A 70 -23.99 4.18 -7.15
N SER A 71 -24.06 4.11 -8.48
CA SER A 71 -24.31 2.89 -9.26
C SER A 71 -22.99 2.32 -9.81
N ALA A 72 -22.89 1.00 -9.87
CA ALA A 72 -21.72 0.32 -10.46
C ALA A 72 -21.51 0.72 -11.94
N PRO A 73 -20.28 0.61 -12.50
CA PRO A 73 -20.04 0.88 -13.92
C PRO A 73 -20.97 0.08 -14.83
N ARG A 74 -21.68 0.76 -15.75
CA ARG A 74 -22.74 0.22 -16.63
C ARG A 74 -24.06 -0.17 -15.93
N SER A 75 -24.22 0.05 -14.62
CA SER A 75 -25.50 -0.06 -13.90
C SER A 75 -26.22 1.29 -13.82
N THR A 76 -27.55 1.27 -13.82
CA THR A 76 -28.38 2.40 -13.37
C THR A 76 -28.76 2.27 -11.89
N THR A 77 -28.98 1.05 -11.40
CA THR A 77 -29.28 0.73 -9.99
C THR A 77 -28.10 1.08 -9.08
N SER A 78 -28.37 1.81 -7.99
CA SER A 78 -27.37 2.17 -6.97
C SER A 78 -26.95 0.96 -6.14
N TYR A 79 -25.78 0.99 -5.49
CA TYR A 79 -25.30 -0.13 -4.67
C TYR A 79 -26.28 -0.49 -3.53
N ARG A 80 -26.94 0.49 -2.92
CA ARG A 80 -27.96 0.23 -1.88
C ARG A 80 -29.22 -0.46 -2.41
N ASP A 81 -29.60 -0.18 -3.67
CA ASP A 81 -30.80 -0.70 -4.31
C ASP A 81 -30.57 -2.05 -5.04
N LEU A 82 -29.33 -2.55 -5.07
CA LEU A 82 -29.03 -3.90 -5.54
C LEU A 82 -29.64 -4.97 -4.61
N PRO A 83 -29.86 -6.21 -5.11
CA PRO A 83 -30.15 -7.37 -4.27
C PRO A 83 -29.10 -7.60 -3.18
N GLU A 84 -29.50 -8.19 -2.06
CA GLU A 84 -28.66 -8.28 -0.87
C GLU A 84 -27.40 -9.15 -1.07
N GLU A 85 -27.52 -10.21 -1.86
CA GLU A 85 -26.41 -11.07 -2.22
C GLU A 85 -25.39 -10.39 -3.16
N GLN A 86 -25.73 -9.25 -3.75
CA GLN A 86 -24.91 -8.50 -4.72
C GLN A 86 -24.27 -7.22 -4.13
N ARG A 87 -24.60 -6.85 -2.88
CA ARG A 87 -24.21 -5.58 -2.25
C ARG A 87 -23.43 -5.78 -0.94
N ILE A 88 -22.60 -4.82 -0.55
CA ILE A 88 -21.80 -4.92 0.70
C ILE A 88 -22.66 -4.61 1.94
N GLY A 89 -23.69 -3.79 1.81
CA GLY A 89 -24.62 -3.49 2.90
C GLY A 89 -24.10 -2.44 3.90
N GLY A 90 -24.90 -2.18 4.93
CA GLY A 90 -24.54 -1.28 6.04
C GLY A 90 -24.69 0.22 5.76
N TYR A 91 -25.30 0.63 4.64
CA TYR A 91 -25.49 2.04 4.27
C TYR A 91 -26.08 2.89 5.41
N PRO A 92 -25.75 4.19 5.51
CA PRO A 92 -26.48 5.12 6.38
C PRO A 92 -27.98 5.08 6.06
N THR A 93 -28.81 4.99 7.09
CA THR A 93 -30.27 5.00 6.96
C THR A 93 -30.85 6.40 7.24
N PRO A 94 -32.05 6.73 6.73
CA PRO A 94 -32.66 8.05 6.93
C PRO A 94 -32.73 8.44 8.41
N GLY A 95 -32.09 9.57 8.75
CA GLY A 95 -32.02 10.09 10.12
C GLY A 95 -30.85 9.58 10.98
N GLN A 96 -29.93 8.77 10.46
CA GLN A 96 -28.66 8.48 11.14
C GLN A 96 -27.62 9.60 10.98
N LEU A 97 -27.54 10.21 9.79
CA LEU A 97 -26.68 11.36 9.54
C LEU A 97 -27.24 12.62 10.21
N THR A 98 -26.39 13.47 10.79
CA THR A 98 -26.83 14.78 11.29
C THR A 98 -26.98 15.78 10.15
N GLY A 99 -27.90 16.75 10.31
CA GLY A 99 -28.13 17.80 9.30
C GLY A 99 -28.96 17.36 8.08
N ARG A 100 -28.66 17.95 6.92
CA ARG A 100 -29.31 17.67 5.62
C ARG A 100 -28.24 17.31 4.58
N VAL A 101 -27.55 16.20 4.80
CA VAL A 101 -26.47 15.72 3.94
C VAL A 101 -27.01 15.37 2.55
N ASP A 102 -26.39 15.93 1.51
CA ASP A 102 -26.53 15.44 0.13
C ASP A 102 -25.53 14.30 -0.10
N GLU A 103 -26.03 13.07 -0.03
CA GLU A 103 -25.27 11.84 -0.23
C GLU A 103 -24.56 11.78 -1.60
N ALA A 104 -25.19 12.33 -2.64
CA ALA A 104 -24.63 12.32 -4.00
C ALA A 104 -23.45 13.29 -4.12
N THR A 105 -23.52 14.44 -3.44
CA THR A 105 -22.40 15.36 -3.28
C THR A 105 -21.31 14.75 -2.40
N LEU A 106 -21.65 14.05 -1.31
CA LEU A 106 -20.70 13.42 -0.39
C LEU A 106 -19.80 12.39 -1.10
N ASP A 107 -20.39 11.55 -1.95
CA ASP A 107 -19.67 10.53 -2.73
C ASP A 107 -19.12 11.04 -4.08
N SER A 108 -19.40 12.30 -4.48
CA SER A 108 -18.94 12.87 -5.76
C SER A 108 -17.42 13.04 -5.89
N GLU A 109 -16.71 13.18 -4.77
CA GLU A 109 -15.32 13.64 -4.73
C GLU A 109 -14.28 12.52 -4.91
N GLY A 110 -14.67 11.27 -5.18
CA GLY A 110 -13.73 10.17 -5.41
C GLY A 110 -12.95 9.77 -4.15
N ARG A 111 -13.64 9.54 -3.03
CA ARG A 111 -13.04 9.48 -1.68
C ARG A 111 -13.03 8.13 -1.00
N CYS A 112 -13.77 7.15 -1.52
CA CYS A 112 -13.92 5.86 -0.86
C CYS A 112 -14.10 4.73 -1.87
N VAL A 113 -13.33 3.66 -1.68
CA VAL A 113 -13.51 2.36 -2.35
C VAL A 113 -13.69 1.34 -1.24
N ILE A 114 -14.73 0.51 -1.35
CA ILE A 114 -15.02 -0.54 -0.37
C ILE A 114 -14.94 -1.89 -1.07
N LEU A 115 -14.12 -2.80 -0.55
CA LEU A 115 -14.05 -4.20 -1.01
C LEU A 115 -14.52 -5.12 0.10
N GLU A 116 -15.32 -6.14 -0.23
CA GLU A 116 -15.66 -7.20 0.71
C GLU A 116 -14.87 -8.45 0.36
N PHE A 117 -14.05 -8.93 1.30
CA PHE A 117 -13.49 -10.28 1.31
C PHE A 117 -14.37 -11.16 2.21
N PRO A 118 -14.39 -12.49 2.07
CA PRO A 118 -15.22 -13.35 2.92
C PRO A 118 -14.90 -13.22 4.42
N ALA A 119 -13.67 -12.82 4.77
CA ALA A 119 -13.24 -12.52 6.14
C ALA A 119 -13.67 -11.14 6.67
N PHE A 120 -13.68 -10.09 5.85
CA PHE A 120 -13.84 -8.69 6.28
C PHE A 120 -14.18 -7.72 5.15
N VAL A 121 -14.80 -6.60 5.50
CA VAL A 121 -15.00 -5.44 4.61
C VAL A 121 -13.85 -4.45 4.78
N LEU A 122 -13.14 -4.18 3.68
CA LEU A 122 -12.04 -3.23 3.58
C LEU A 122 -12.55 -1.89 3.03
N ILE A 123 -12.46 -0.84 3.84
CA ILE A 123 -12.77 0.55 3.49
C ILE A 123 -11.45 1.30 3.26
N GLY A 124 -11.07 1.49 1.99
CA GLY A 124 -10.00 2.41 1.60
C GLY A 124 -10.54 3.82 1.45
N VAL A 125 -9.98 4.78 2.19
CA VAL A 125 -10.59 6.12 2.34
C VAL A 125 -9.57 7.26 2.26
N TYR A 126 -10.03 8.40 1.73
CA TYR A 126 -9.36 9.70 1.79
C TYR A 126 -10.34 10.76 2.35
N CYS A 127 -10.29 10.98 3.66
CA CYS A 127 -11.19 11.95 4.31
C CYS A 127 -10.81 13.40 3.94
N PRO A 128 -11.78 14.34 3.92
CA PRO A 128 -11.50 15.72 3.54
C PRO A 128 -10.57 16.43 4.52
N ALA A 129 -9.45 16.96 4.06
CA ALA A 129 -8.55 17.80 4.87
C ALA A 129 -9.21 19.14 5.23
N THR A 130 -9.12 19.57 6.49
CA THR A 130 -9.42 20.96 6.88
C THR A 130 -8.41 21.89 6.19
N ARG A 131 -8.90 22.79 5.34
CA ARG A 131 -8.10 23.79 4.61
C ARG A 131 -8.66 25.20 4.78
N ASP A 132 -9.98 25.32 4.89
CA ASP A 132 -10.74 26.53 5.13
C ASP A 132 -12.12 26.16 5.72
N GLU A 133 -12.74 27.10 6.44
CA GLU A 133 -13.99 26.89 7.18
C GLU A 133 -15.17 26.51 6.28
N SER A 134 -15.14 26.84 4.98
CA SER A 134 -16.24 26.53 4.04
C SER A 134 -16.38 25.03 3.71
N ARG A 135 -15.50 24.20 4.27
CA ARG A 135 -15.45 22.75 4.04
C ARG A 135 -15.53 21.92 5.32
N ASP A 136 -15.63 22.52 6.49
CA ASP A 136 -15.69 21.77 7.76
C ASP A 136 -17.04 21.06 7.97
N ASP A 137 -18.15 21.57 7.42
CA ASP A 137 -19.44 20.86 7.39
C ASP A 137 -19.33 19.56 6.58
N PHE A 138 -19.02 19.64 5.27
CA PHE A 138 -18.81 18.48 4.40
C PHE A 138 -17.79 17.47 4.98
N ARG A 139 -16.72 17.98 5.61
CA ARG A 139 -15.72 17.15 6.28
C ARG A 139 -16.33 16.39 7.47
N THR A 140 -17.18 17.05 8.26
CA THR A 140 -17.85 16.44 9.41
C THR A 140 -18.89 15.41 8.93
N GLU A 141 -19.72 15.76 7.96
CA GLU A 141 -20.69 14.86 7.31
C GLU A 141 -20.01 13.59 6.77
N PHE A 142 -18.85 13.73 6.11
CA PHE A 142 -18.10 12.59 5.57
C PHE A 142 -17.56 11.66 6.67
N VAL A 143 -17.06 12.23 7.77
CA VAL A 143 -16.53 11.45 8.91
C VAL A 143 -17.66 10.81 9.72
N GLU A 144 -18.83 11.45 9.82
CA GLU A 144 -20.04 10.81 10.37
C GLU A 144 -20.54 9.67 9.50
N ALA A 145 -20.60 9.85 8.17
CA ALA A 145 -21.00 8.79 7.24
C ALA A 145 -20.06 7.58 7.31
N LEU A 146 -18.76 7.80 7.51
CA LEU A 146 -17.78 6.74 7.74
C LEU A 146 -18.03 6.00 9.07
N ASP A 147 -18.20 6.72 10.19
CA ASP A 147 -18.53 6.12 11.50
C ASP A 147 -19.84 5.32 11.46
N ILE A 148 -20.88 5.84 10.80
CA ILE A 148 -22.17 5.17 10.61
C ILE A 148 -22.03 3.93 9.72
N ARG A 149 -21.36 4.04 8.56
CA ARG A 149 -21.16 2.89 7.65
C ARG A 149 -20.40 1.75 8.34
N VAL A 150 -19.36 2.07 9.12
CA VAL A 150 -18.63 1.07 9.92
C VAL A 150 -19.54 0.44 10.98
N ARG A 151 -20.27 1.24 11.78
CA ARG A 151 -21.14 0.72 12.85
C ARG A 151 -22.26 -0.16 12.30
N ASN A 152 -22.86 0.23 11.19
CA ASN A 152 -23.91 -0.53 10.52
C ASN A 152 -23.35 -1.84 9.91
N LEU A 153 -22.13 -1.85 9.36
CA LEU A 153 -21.46 -3.09 8.92
C LEU A 153 -21.17 -4.05 10.09
N VAL A 154 -20.67 -3.52 11.21
CA VAL A 154 -20.46 -4.31 12.45
C VAL A 154 -21.79 -4.83 13.01
N ALA A 155 -22.87 -4.06 12.93
CA ALA A 155 -24.21 -4.50 13.32
C ALA A 155 -24.80 -5.60 12.41
N LEU A 156 -24.34 -5.71 11.16
CA LEU A 156 -24.60 -6.85 10.27
C LEU A 156 -23.67 -8.06 10.53
N GLY A 157 -22.87 -8.03 11.60
CA GLY A 157 -21.92 -9.09 11.94
C GLY A 157 -20.68 -9.15 11.04
N LYS A 158 -20.42 -8.11 10.22
CA LYS A 158 -19.24 -8.05 9.36
C LYS A 158 -18.05 -7.45 10.12
N GLU A 159 -16.93 -8.14 10.06
CA GLU A 159 -15.62 -7.58 10.41
C GLU A 159 -15.26 -6.46 9.41
N VAL A 160 -14.57 -5.41 9.88
CA VAL A 160 -14.27 -4.20 9.10
C VAL A 160 -12.81 -3.77 9.31
N VAL A 161 -12.14 -3.40 8.20
CA VAL A 161 -10.84 -2.71 8.19
C VAL A 161 -11.03 -1.34 7.55
N VAL A 162 -10.64 -0.26 8.23
CA VAL A 162 -10.66 1.11 7.69
C VAL A 162 -9.23 1.62 7.60
N THR A 163 -8.80 2.08 6.43
CA THR A 163 -7.39 2.38 6.21
C THR A 163 -7.16 3.48 5.17
N GLY A 164 -6.18 4.34 5.47
CA GLY A 164 -5.81 5.51 4.68
C GLY A 164 -5.73 6.80 5.50
N ASP A 165 -5.65 7.92 4.78
CA ASP A 165 -5.60 9.26 5.36
C ASP A 165 -6.99 9.70 5.83
N LEU A 166 -7.16 9.74 7.15
CA LEU A 166 -8.36 10.23 7.82
C LEU A 166 -8.31 11.75 8.04
N ASN A 167 -7.19 12.43 7.76
CA ASN A 167 -6.95 13.84 8.06
C ASN A 167 -7.32 14.23 9.51
N ILE A 168 -7.11 13.31 10.46
CA ILE A 168 -7.44 13.47 11.90
C ILE A 168 -6.25 13.03 12.73
N VAL A 169 -5.79 13.90 13.63
CA VAL A 169 -4.83 13.52 14.69
C VAL A 169 -5.63 13.06 15.90
N GLY A 170 -5.60 11.77 16.24
CA GLY A 170 -6.42 11.20 17.31
C GLY A 170 -6.03 11.67 18.72
N ALA A 171 -4.74 11.68 19.03
CA ALA A 171 -4.20 12.02 20.35
C ALA A 171 -2.98 12.95 20.28
N ALA A 172 -2.65 13.64 21.38
CA ALA A 172 -1.51 14.56 21.43
C ALA A 172 -0.12 13.91 21.20
N ILE A 173 0.00 12.58 21.32
CA ILE A 173 1.22 11.82 20.98
C ILE A 173 1.39 11.60 19.46
N ASP A 174 0.34 11.86 18.68
CA ASP A 174 0.27 11.67 17.24
C ASP A 174 0.61 12.95 16.45
N THR A 175 1.22 13.96 17.08
CA THR A 175 1.65 15.18 16.38
C THR A 175 2.87 15.83 17.01
N SER A 176 3.73 16.41 16.15
CA SER A 176 4.79 17.33 16.59
C SER A 176 4.28 18.77 16.77
N ARG A 177 3.00 19.05 16.49
CA ARG A 177 2.35 20.33 16.80
C ARG A 177 1.92 20.34 18.27
N THR A 178 2.86 20.79 19.09
CA THR A 178 2.88 20.68 20.55
C THR A 178 1.82 21.51 21.28
N PRO A 179 1.63 21.29 22.60
CA PRO A 179 0.84 22.17 23.46
C PRO A 179 1.19 23.66 23.35
N GLU A 180 2.43 24.04 22.99
CA GLU A 180 2.77 25.45 22.72
C GLU A 180 1.92 26.09 21.59
N MET A 181 1.52 25.32 20.56
CA MET A 181 0.59 25.83 19.53
C MET A 181 -0.80 26.08 20.12
N LEU A 182 -1.34 25.12 20.87
CA LEU A 182 -2.65 25.23 21.52
C LEU A 182 -2.68 26.41 22.50
N GLN A 183 -1.63 26.56 23.30
CA GLN A 183 -1.46 27.67 24.25
C GLN A 183 -1.39 29.03 23.54
N ARG A 184 -0.65 29.14 22.43
CA ARG A 184 -0.56 30.36 21.61
C ARG A 184 -1.89 30.70 20.93
N GLU A 185 -2.67 29.70 20.54
CA GLU A 185 -3.96 29.85 19.88
C GLU A 185 -5.14 29.97 20.88
N GLY A 186 -4.86 29.85 22.19
CA GLY A 186 -5.86 29.98 23.26
C GLY A 186 -6.81 28.79 23.40
N ILE A 187 -6.46 27.64 22.81
CA ILE A 187 -7.30 26.43 22.75
C ILE A 187 -6.90 25.48 23.89
N SER A 188 -7.86 25.00 24.67
CA SER A 188 -7.58 24.00 25.71
C SER A 188 -7.34 22.61 25.10
N MET A 189 -6.65 21.72 25.83
CA MET A 189 -6.43 20.34 25.38
C MET A 189 -7.77 19.59 25.21
N GLU A 190 -8.74 19.91 26.07
CA GLU A 190 -10.08 19.39 26.10
C GLU A 190 -10.90 19.86 24.89
N ASP A 191 -10.85 21.14 24.54
CA ASP A 191 -11.60 21.69 23.41
C ASP A 191 -10.97 21.29 22.06
N TRP A 192 -9.65 21.06 22.03
CA TRP A 192 -9.00 20.40 20.90
C TRP A 192 -9.50 18.96 20.72
N LEU A 193 -9.64 18.18 21.80
CA LEU A 193 -10.16 16.81 21.72
C LEU A 193 -11.61 16.76 21.18
N GLU A 194 -12.40 17.78 21.49
CA GLU A 194 -13.82 17.88 21.14
C GLU A 194 -14.13 18.46 19.75
N ALA A 195 -13.11 18.85 18.96
CA ALA A 195 -13.32 19.24 17.57
C ALA A 195 -14.09 18.14 16.81
N PRO A 196 -15.18 18.44 16.06
CA PRO A 196 -16.21 17.45 15.70
C PRO A 196 -15.68 16.13 15.11
N THR A 197 -14.86 16.19 14.07
CA THR A 197 -14.27 14.98 13.45
C THR A 197 -13.38 14.17 14.40
N ARG A 198 -12.69 14.83 15.35
CA ARG A 198 -11.84 14.17 16.34
C ARG A 198 -12.69 13.51 17.44
N ARG A 199 -13.79 14.15 17.86
CA ARG A 199 -14.77 13.54 18.76
C ARG A 199 -15.40 12.29 18.13
N VAL A 200 -15.75 12.31 16.85
CA VAL A 200 -16.26 11.12 16.14
C VAL A 200 -15.19 10.02 16.05
N PHE A 201 -13.97 10.33 15.61
CA PHE A 201 -12.86 9.37 15.56
C PHE A 201 -12.57 8.71 16.92
N ASN A 202 -12.45 9.51 17.99
CA ASN A 202 -12.20 8.99 19.34
C ASN A 202 -13.39 8.19 19.91
N GLN A 203 -14.58 8.31 19.31
CA GLN A 203 -15.72 7.45 19.63
C GLN A 203 -15.74 6.15 18.83
N LEU A 204 -15.20 6.15 17.61
CA LEU A 204 -15.03 4.94 16.79
C LEU A 204 -13.96 4.00 17.35
N VAL A 205 -12.85 4.56 17.86
CA VAL A 205 -11.62 3.81 18.20
C VAL A 205 -11.50 3.44 19.68
N HIS A 206 -11.05 2.21 19.97
CA HIS A 206 -10.74 1.73 21.32
C HIS A 206 -9.62 2.58 21.97
N GLY A 207 -9.84 3.03 23.21
CA GLY A 207 -8.92 3.94 23.90
C GLY A 207 -9.01 5.41 23.48
N GLY A 208 -9.85 5.74 22.49
CA GLY A 208 -10.09 7.13 22.06
C GLY A 208 -10.68 8.00 23.17
N LYS A 209 -10.14 9.21 23.32
CA LYS A 209 -10.47 10.16 24.39
C LYS A 209 -11.64 11.06 24.01
N VAL A 210 -12.65 11.15 24.88
CA VAL A 210 -13.92 11.86 24.66
C VAL A 210 -14.28 12.62 25.94
N LYS A 211 -14.70 13.89 25.85
CA LYS A 211 -15.13 14.72 26.99
C LYS A 211 -16.56 14.33 27.38
N GLY A 212 -16.79 14.13 28.68
CA GLY A 212 -18.11 13.80 29.23
C GLY A 212 -18.64 12.42 28.80
N LYS A 213 -19.93 12.34 28.48
CA LYS A 213 -20.54 11.12 27.93
C LYS A 213 -20.24 11.00 26.42
N ARG A 214 -20.19 9.78 25.92
CA ARG A 214 -20.24 9.48 24.47
C ARG A 214 -21.64 9.78 23.91
N ASP A 215 -21.70 10.07 22.62
CA ASP A 215 -22.92 10.38 21.88
C ASP A 215 -23.81 9.13 21.76
N LYS A 216 -25.11 9.37 21.53
CA LYS A 216 -26.09 8.31 21.32
C LYS A 216 -25.74 7.48 20.08
N GLY A 217 -25.68 6.15 20.22
CA GLY A 217 -25.23 5.21 19.17
C GLY A 217 -23.71 5.09 19.03
N ARG A 218 -22.94 5.84 19.83
CA ARG A 218 -21.46 5.87 19.84
C ARG A 218 -20.87 5.45 21.20
N GLU A 219 -21.71 4.89 22.07
CA GLU A 219 -21.38 4.52 23.46
C GLU A 219 -20.25 3.50 23.54
N ARG A 220 -20.16 2.59 22.56
CA ARG A 220 -19.08 1.61 22.42
C ARG A 220 -18.18 1.97 21.22
N PRO A 221 -16.84 1.98 21.36
CA PRO A 221 -15.94 1.89 20.22
C PRO A 221 -16.04 0.50 19.56
N VAL A 222 -15.65 0.42 18.28
CA VAL A 222 -15.72 -0.82 17.48
C VAL A 222 -14.47 -1.08 16.62
N LEU A 223 -13.51 -0.16 16.54
CA LEU A 223 -12.24 -0.36 15.82
C LEU A 223 -11.01 -0.18 16.73
N THR A 224 -10.00 -1.02 16.56
CA THR A 224 -8.67 -0.91 17.17
C THR A 224 -7.69 -0.29 16.17
N ASP A 225 -6.95 0.74 16.59
CA ASP A 225 -5.79 1.29 15.89
C ASP A 225 -4.62 0.31 15.99
N LEU A 226 -4.27 -0.38 14.89
CA LEU A 226 -3.25 -1.43 14.92
C LEU A 226 -1.85 -0.86 15.17
N CYS A 227 -1.50 0.28 14.58
CA CYS A 227 -0.20 0.92 14.82
C CYS A 227 -0.04 1.29 16.31
N ARG A 228 -1.11 1.69 17.00
CA ARG A 228 -1.10 1.94 18.45
C ARG A 228 -1.28 0.68 19.32
N LYS A 229 -1.83 -0.43 18.81
CA LYS A 229 -1.77 -1.76 19.45
C LYS A 229 -0.31 -2.21 19.60
N PHE A 230 0.49 -2.10 18.54
CA PHE A 230 1.91 -2.52 18.56
C PHE A 230 2.86 -1.47 19.15
N HIS A 231 2.57 -0.17 18.96
CA HIS A 231 3.44 0.92 19.41
C HIS A 231 2.73 1.94 20.33
N PRO A 232 2.14 1.52 21.47
CA PRO A 232 1.29 2.38 22.30
C PRO A 232 2.00 3.59 22.93
N LYS A 233 3.35 3.58 22.98
CA LYS A 233 4.18 4.63 23.62
C LYS A 233 5.22 5.28 22.70
N ARG A 234 5.35 4.85 21.43
CA ARG A 234 6.35 5.42 20.47
C ARG A 234 5.93 6.85 20.09
N LYS A 235 6.74 7.83 20.48
CA LYS A 235 6.60 9.23 20.04
C LYS A 235 7.11 9.39 18.60
N GLY A 236 6.68 10.44 17.91
CA GLY A 236 7.21 10.79 16.58
C GLY A 236 6.80 9.83 15.46
N MET A 237 5.75 9.02 15.64
CA MET A 237 5.15 8.19 14.58
C MET A 237 4.35 9.02 13.57
N ASN A 238 4.93 10.11 13.07
CA ASN A 238 4.27 10.95 12.09
C ASN A 238 4.19 10.22 10.75
N THR A 239 3.10 10.45 10.03
CA THR A 239 2.87 9.89 8.69
C THR A 239 2.79 10.97 7.62
N CYS A 240 2.53 12.23 7.98
CA CYS A 240 2.45 13.38 7.08
C CYS A 240 3.33 14.55 7.57
N TRP A 241 4.01 15.23 6.64
CA TRP A 241 4.90 16.37 6.92
C TRP A 241 4.71 17.52 5.89
N ASP A 242 4.78 18.76 6.37
CA ASP A 242 4.72 19.95 5.52
C ASP A 242 5.99 20.07 4.65
N THR A 243 5.82 19.83 3.35
CA THR A 243 6.88 19.90 2.32
C THR A 243 7.32 21.33 2.00
N LYS A 244 6.43 22.32 2.06
CA LYS A 244 6.79 23.74 1.84
C LYS A 244 7.73 24.26 2.93
N LYS A 245 7.59 23.73 4.14
CA LYS A 245 8.49 23.99 5.29
C LYS A 245 9.63 22.97 5.42
N ASN A 246 9.75 22.00 4.51
CA ASN A 246 10.71 20.88 4.55
C ASN A 246 10.82 20.21 5.95
N THR A 247 9.68 19.82 6.53
CA THR A 247 9.61 19.38 7.94
C THR A 247 9.90 17.90 8.18
N ARG A 248 9.97 17.08 7.13
CA ARG A 248 10.22 15.62 7.22
C ARG A 248 11.59 15.27 7.84
N PRO A 249 12.72 15.91 7.47
CA PRO A 249 14.03 15.62 8.09
C PRO A 249 14.10 15.92 9.59
N ALA A 250 13.31 16.88 10.08
CA ALA A 250 13.21 17.22 11.50
C ALA A 250 12.13 16.40 12.24
N ASN A 251 11.47 15.47 11.54
CA ASN A 251 10.26 14.77 11.98
C ASN A 251 9.19 15.68 12.63
N PHE A 252 8.97 16.87 12.05
CA PHE A 252 7.96 17.81 12.52
C PHE A 252 6.65 17.62 11.74
N GLY A 253 5.93 16.54 12.04
CA GLY A 253 4.76 16.09 11.27
C GLY A 253 3.51 15.85 12.11
N SER A 254 2.62 15.00 11.61
CA SER A 254 1.50 14.43 12.35
C SER A 254 1.18 13.03 11.82
N ARG A 255 0.58 12.17 12.66
CA ARG A 255 -0.05 10.91 12.23
C ARG A 255 -1.51 11.19 11.88
N ILE A 256 -1.85 11.02 10.61
CA ILE A 256 -3.21 11.16 10.07
C ILE A 256 -3.63 9.98 9.19
N ASP A 257 -2.68 9.10 8.89
CA ASP A 257 -2.86 7.85 8.16
C ASP A 257 -2.98 6.70 9.18
N TYR A 258 -3.94 5.81 8.99
CA TYR A 258 -4.26 4.76 9.95
C TYR A 258 -4.50 3.41 9.29
N VAL A 259 -4.27 2.34 10.06
CA VAL A 259 -4.93 1.04 9.88
C VAL A 259 -5.77 0.78 11.13
N LEU A 260 -7.09 0.84 10.98
CA LEU A 260 -8.07 0.55 12.02
C LEU A 260 -8.79 -0.76 11.67
N CYS A 261 -9.10 -1.63 12.64
CA CYS A 261 -9.89 -2.83 12.37
C CYS A 261 -10.72 -3.31 13.56
N THR A 262 -11.77 -4.07 13.28
CA THR A 262 -12.58 -4.80 14.27
C THR A 262 -11.78 -5.90 14.98
N ASP A 263 -12.30 -6.38 16.12
CA ASP A 263 -11.55 -7.29 17.00
C ASP A 263 -11.18 -8.63 16.34
N GLY A 264 -12.03 -9.21 15.49
CA GLY A 264 -11.73 -10.48 14.81
C GLY A 264 -10.56 -10.39 13.83
N VAL A 265 -10.42 -9.28 13.10
CA VAL A 265 -9.23 -8.99 12.26
C VAL A 265 -8.01 -8.66 13.11
N LYS A 266 -8.19 -7.96 14.24
CA LYS A 266 -7.10 -7.60 15.17
C LYS A 266 -6.42 -8.83 15.78
N GLU A 267 -7.12 -9.96 15.95
CA GLU A 267 -6.53 -11.25 16.34
C GLU A 267 -5.75 -11.97 15.22
N TRP A 268 -5.91 -11.58 13.94
CA TRP A 268 -5.03 -12.02 12.84
C TRP A 268 -3.77 -11.15 12.70
N ALA A 269 -3.74 -9.95 13.28
CA ALA A 269 -2.64 -9.01 13.07
C ALA A 269 -1.38 -9.42 13.86
N GLU A 270 -0.32 -9.78 13.13
CA GLU A 270 1.00 -10.17 13.64
C GLU A 270 1.91 -8.96 13.94
N TYR A 271 1.84 -7.93 13.08
CA TYR A 271 2.58 -6.67 13.23
C TYR A 271 1.86 -5.52 12.52
N ALA A 272 2.04 -4.27 12.97
CA ALA A 272 1.58 -3.07 12.26
C ALA A 272 2.38 -1.82 12.65
N ASP A 273 2.83 -1.04 11.66
CA ASP A 273 3.70 0.12 11.87
C ASP A 273 3.61 1.12 10.70
N ILE A 274 4.41 2.18 10.75
CA ILE A 274 4.62 3.16 9.68
C ILE A 274 5.88 2.81 8.86
N GLN A 275 6.04 3.41 7.68
CA GLN A 275 7.25 3.29 6.85
C GLN A 275 7.88 4.68 6.61
N GLU A 276 8.31 5.39 7.68
CA GLU A 276 8.76 6.79 7.60
C GLU A 276 9.97 7.02 6.67
N GLY A 277 10.75 5.97 6.38
CA GLY A 277 11.85 6.00 5.41
C GLY A 277 11.43 6.00 3.93
N LEU A 278 10.19 5.61 3.58
CA LEU A 278 9.78 5.53 2.17
C LEU A 278 9.40 6.92 1.62
N MET A 279 10.23 7.44 0.73
CA MET A 279 10.08 8.76 0.11
C MET A 279 9.19 8.71 -1.15
N GLY A 280 8.73 9.88 -1.61
CA GLY A 280 7.93 10.05 -2.84
C GLY A 280 6.66 10.89 -2.64
N SER A 281 6.19 11.01 -1.40
CA SER A 281 5.09 11.86 -0.98
C SER A 281 5.47 12.70 0.25
N ASP A 282 4.68 13.73 0.52
CA ASP A 282 4.53 14.39 1.82
C ASP A 282 4.01 13.45 2.92
N HIS A 283 3.41 12.31 2.56
CA HIS A 283 3.06 11.21 3.46
C HIS A 283 4.09 10.05 3.41
N CYS A 284 3.98 9.10 4.35
CA CYS A 284 4.57 7.77 4.27
C CYS A 284 3.48 6.67 4.44
N PRO A 285 3.73 5.43 3.97
CA PRO A 285 2.79 4.34 4.17
C PRO A 285 2.59 3.96 5.65
N VAL A 286 1.39 3.46 5.93
CA VAL A 286 1.05 2.66 7.11
C VAL A 286 0.72 1.25 6.65
N TYR A 287 1.05 0.23 7.45
CA TYR A 287 0.82 -1.16 7.07
C TYR A 287 0.52 -2.05 8.28
N PHE A 288 -0.09 -3.21 8.01
CA PHE A 288 -0.15 -4.33 8.93
C PHE A 288 0.10 -5.64 8.18
N ARG A 289 0.57 -6.65 8.91
CA ARG A 289 0.78 -8.01 8.41
C ARG A 289 -0.15 -8.95 9.16
N MET A 290 -0.95 -9.71 8.43
CA MET A 290 -1.75 -10.80 8.98
C MET A 290 -0.87 -12.05 9.14
N SER A 291 -1.08 -12.82 10.20
CA SER A 291 -0.48 -14.15 10.37
C SER A 291 -0.94 -15.07 9.24
N PHE A 292 -0.03 -15.89 8.71
CA PHE A 292 -0.34 -16.84 7.64
C PHE A 292 -1.39 -17.89 8.07
N ASP A 293 -1.32 -18.30 9.33
CA ASP A 293 -2.26 -19.22 9.96
C ASP A 293 -2.47 -18.86 11.44
N ARG A 294 -3.56 -19.36 12.03
CA ARG A 294 -3.83 -19.32 13.46
C ARG A 294 -4.45 -20.63 13.93
N THR A 295 -4.35 -20.92 15.22
CA THR A 295 -5.01 -22.08 15.83
C THR A 295 -6.16 -21.61 16.73
N ILE A 296 -7.37 -22.10 16.47
CA ILE A 296 -8.58 -21.85 17.29
C ILE A 296 -9.18 -23.19 17.67
N ASN A 297 -9.45 -23.40 18.96
CA ASN A 297 -10.05 -24.63 19.50
C ASN A 297 -9.32 -25.95 19.11
N GLY A 298 -8.05 -25.87 18.72
CA GLY A 298 -7.25 -26.99 18.21
C GLY A 298 -7.25 -27.16 16.68
N GLU A 299 -8.15 -26.47 15.96
CA GLU A 299 -8.16 -26.43 14.50
C GLU A 299 -7.28 -25.31 13.96
N ARG A 300 -6.70 -25.51 12.76
CA ARG A 300 -5.76 -24.58 12.13
C ARG A 300 -6.38 -23.89 10.93
N GLU A 301 -6.69 -22.60 11.09
CA GLU A 301 -7.22 -21.73 10.05
C GLU A 301 -6.06 -21.06 9.28
N PHE A 302 -6.20 -20.86 7.97
CA PHE A 302 -5.20 -20.20 7.13
C PHE A 302 -5.78 -18.92 6.53
N VAL A 303 -5.00 -17.83 6.50
CA VAL A 303 -5.48 -16.52 6.02
C VAL A 303 -5.98 -16.59 4.58
N HIS A 304 -5.30 -17.33 3.71
CA HIS A 304 -5.71 -17.54 2.32
C HIS A 304 -7.09 -18.18 2.17
N ASP A 305 -7.52 -19.04 3.10
CA ASP A 305 -8.81 -19.71 3.02
C ASP A 305 -9.98 -18.75 3.33
N ILE A 306 -9.72 -17.64 4.02
CA ILE A 306 -10.72 -16.64 4.42
C ILE A 306 -10.66 -15.33 3.61
N VAL A 307 -9.52 -14.96 3.03
CA VAL A 307 -9.38 -13.76 2.16
C VAL A 307 -9.57 -14.04 0.65
N ASN A 308 -10.13 -15.20 0.30
CA ASN A 308 -10.46 -15.59 -1.06
C ASN A 308 -11.84 -16.28 -1.11
N PRO A 309 -12.55 -16.27 -2.26
CA PRO A 309 -13.82 -16.97 -2.40
C PRO A 309 -13.71 -18.47 -2.07
N PRO A 310 -14.76 -19.09 -1.49
CA PRO A 310 -14.78 -20.52 -1.16
C PRO A 310 -14.31 -21.41 -2.32
N GLY A 311 -13.43 -22.36 -1.99
CA GLY A 311 -12.84 -23.27 -2.98
C GLY A 311 -11.73 -22.65 -3.86
N MET A 312 -11.31 -21.40 -3.64
CA MET A 312 -10.07 -20.90 -4.25
C MET A 312 -8.82 -21.43 -3.53
N PHE A 313 -8.89 -21.53 -2.20
CA PHE A 313 -7.90 -22.16 -1.32
C PHE A 313 -8.60 -23.13 -0.36
N VAL A 314 -7.86 -24.15 0.09
CA VAL A 314 -8.25 -25.08 1.17
C VAL A 314 -6.99 -25.46 1.96
N LYS A 315 -7.01 -25.29 3.27
CA LYS A 315 -5.89 -25.51 4.19
C LYS A 315 -4.62 -24.79 3.75
N GLY A 316 -4.78 -23.53 3.35
CA GLY A 316 -3.73 -22.64 2.84
C GLY A 316 -3.22 -22.97 1.44
N LYS A 317 -3.68 -24.08 0.82
CA LYS A 317 -3.25 -24.53 -0.52
C LYS A 317 -4.24 -24.07 -1.59
N ARG A 318 -3.73 -23.41 -2.64
CA ARG A 318 -4.52 -22.99 -3.80
C ARG A 318 -5.09 -24.20 -4.53
N GLN A 319 -6.40 -24.21 -4.75
CA GLN A 319 -7.12 -25.26 -5.48
C GLN A 319 -7.37 -24.88 -6.95
N ARG A 320 -7.61 -23.59 -7.23
CA ARG A 320 -7.78 -23.07 -8.60
C ARG A 320 -7.01 -21.76 -8.81
N ILE A 321 -6.68 -21.49 -10.07
CA ILE A 321 -6.13 -20.21 -10.51
C ILE A 321 -7.29 -19.19 -10.61
N TRP A 322 -6.98 -17.91 -10.38
CA TRP A 322 -7.91 -16.81 -10.62
C TRP A 322 -8.24 -16.70 -12.12
N ALA A 323 -9.51 -16.50 -12.46
CA ALA A 323 -10.03 -16.51 -13.82
C ALA A 323 -10.79 -15.21 -14.15
N ALA A 324 -11.10 -14.98 -15.43
CA ALA A 324 -11.86 -13.81 -15.87
C ALA A 324 -13.29 -13.72 -15.29
N SER A 325 -13.83 -14.82 -14.76
CA SER A 325 -15.09 -14.88 -14.02
C SER A 325 -14.98 -14.37 -12.58
N ASP A 326 -13.78 -14.20 -12.04
CA ASP A 326 -13.52 -13.64 -10.70
C ASP A 326 -13.38 -12.10 -10.73
N VAL A 327 -13.62 -11.46 -11.88
CA VAL A 327 -13.53 -9.99 -12.05
C VAL A 327 -14.84 -9.34 -11.62
N LEU A 328 -14.79 -8.51 -10.57
CA LEU A 328 -15.97 -7.80 -10.06
C LEU A 328 -16.36 -6.59 -10.93
N PRO A 329 -17.63 -6.15 -10.95
CA PRO A 329 -18.12 -5.06 -11.82
C PRO A 329 -17.39 -3.72 -11.70
N LEU A 330 -16.79 -3.41 -10.55
CA LEU A 330 -16.03 -2.18 -10.30
C LEU A 330 -14.54 -2.27 -10.73
N SER A 331 -14.06 -3.45 -11.18
CA SER A 331 -12.68 -3.60 -11.66
C SER A 331 -12.40 -2.67 -12.83
N ALA A 332 -11.30 -1.93 -12.75
CA ALA A 332 -10.83 -1.06 -13.82
C ALA A 332 -10.52 -1.83 -15.12
N ARG A 333 -10.30 -3.15 -15.03
CA ARG A 333 -10.04 -4.03 -16.19
C ARG A 333 -11.29 -4.23 -17.06
N LEU A 334 -12.49 -3.94 -16.54
CA LEU A 334 -13.76 -3.96 -17.28
C LEU A 334 -14.09 -2.63 -17.98
N ILE A 335 -13.35 -1.55 -17.71
CA ILE A 335 -13.51 -0.25 -18.37
C ILE A 335 -13.31 -0.44 -19.89
N PRO A 336 -14.20 0.09 -20.77
CA PRO A 336 -14.13 -0.14 -22.23
C PRO A 336 -12.77 0.19 -22.87
N GLU A 337 -12.05 1.15 -22.30
CA GLU A 337 -10.72 1.56 -22.75
C GLU A 337 -9.61 0.52 -22.46
N PHE A 338 -9.84 -0.46 -21.57
CA PHE A 338 -8.88 -1.54 -21.23
C PHE A 338 -9.43 -2.95 -21.49
N ASP A 339 -10.75 -3.13 -21.42
CA ASP A 339 -11.46 -4.35 -21.82
C ASP A 339 -11.38 -4.60 -23.34
N ARG A 340 -11.47 -5.87 -23.77
CA ARG A 340 -11.62 -6.31 -25.19
C ARG A 340 -10.62 -5.78 -26.23
N ARG A 341 -9.51 -5.13 -25.84
CA ARG A 341 -8.46 -4.74 -26.79
C ARG A 341 -7.83 -5.97 -27.45
N ARG A 342 -8.29 -6.33 -28.65
CA ARG A 342 -7.58 -7.28 -29.52
C ARG A 342 -6.22 -6.68 -29.85
N SER A 343 -5.14 -7.29 -29.40
CA SER A 343 -3.81 -6.88 -29.83
C SER A 343 -3.59 -7.28 -31.28
N ILE A 344 -2.70 -6.58 -31.98
CA ILE A 344 -2.24 -6.98 -33.31
C ILE A 344 -1.62 -8.40 -33.29
N ARG A 345 -1.11 -8.82 -32.13
CA ARG A 345 -0.58 -10.17 -31.87
C ARG A 345 -1.67 -11.26 -31.90
N ASP A 346 -2.90 -10.92 -31.50
CA ASP A 346 -4.06 -11.83 -31.52
C ASP A 346 -4.64 -11.99 -32.93
N MET A 347 -4.46 -10.97 -33.79
CA MET A 347 -4.80 -11.07 -35.21
C MET A 347 -3.81 -11.96 -35.96
N PHE A 348 -2.50 -11.76 -35.76
CA PHE A 348 -1.48 -12.57 -36.44
C PHE A 348 -1.32 -14.00 -35.91
N SER A 349 -1.72 -14.30 -34.66
CA SER A 349 -1.70 -15.68 -34.14
C SER A 349 -2.83 -16.55 -34.70
N ARG A 350 -4.03 -15.97 -34.92
CA ARG A 350 -5.14 -16.67 -35.59
C ARG A 350 -4.80 -17.14 -37.01
N GLN A 351 -3.92 -16.43 -37.71
CA GLN A 351 -3.56 -16.72 -39.10
C GLN A 351 -2.75 -18.02 -39.30
N ARG A 352 -2.23 -18.64 -38.22
CA ARG A 352 -1.62 -19.98 -38.29
C ARG A 352 -2.63 -21.13 -38.23
N SER A 353 -3.82 -20.91 -37.67
CA SER A 353 -4.84 -21.97 -37.48
C SER A 353 -5.65 -22.32 -38.73
N GLN A 354 -5.49 -21.58 -39.84
CA GLN A 354 -6.16 -21.85 -41.12
C GLN A 354 -5.28 -22.55 -42.16
N LEU A 355 -4.02 -22.86 -41.84
CA LEU A 355 -3.07 -23.54 -42.75
C LEU A 355 -2.76 -25.00 -42.34
N ALA A 356 -3.37 -25.50 -41.26
CA ALA A 356 -3.22 -26.88 -40.78
C ALA A 356 -4.44 -27.76 -41.16
N GLY A 357 -5.06 -27.49 -42.31
CA GLY A 357 -6.38 -28.03 -42.70
C GLY A 357 -6.48 -28.48 -44.16
N LEU A 358 -5.40 -28.97 -44.75
CA LEU A 358 -5.38 -29.58 -46.08
C LEU A 358 -4.57 -30.88 -46.05
N ALA A 359 -5.27 -32.01 -46.08
CA ALA A 359 -4.75 -33.32 -46.46
C ALA A 359 -5.38 -33.72 -47.82
N PRO A 360 -4.76 -34.59 -48.63
CA PRO A 360 -5.26 -34.94 -49.96
C PRO A 360 -6.57 -35.77 -49.89
N PRO A 361 -7.40 -35.75 -50.96
CA PRO A 361 -8.59 -36.58 -51.05
C PRO A 361 -8.24 -38.02 -51.46
N GLU A 362 -8.75 -39.01 -50.73
CA GLU A 362 -8.84 -40.39 -51.21
C GLU A 362 -10.23 -40.65 -51.82
N LEU A 363 -10.28 -41.59 -52.77
CA LEU A 363 -11.45 -41.83 -53.62
C LEU A 363 -12.43 -42.81 -52.97
N ASN A 364 -13.72 -42.56 -53.20
CA ASN A 364 -14.82 -43.37 -52.68
C ASN A 364 -15.30 -44.37 -53.76
N GLU A 365 -14.89 -45.62 -53.68
CA GLU A 365 -15.45 -46.71 -54.50
C GLU A 365 -16.45 -47.56 -53.69
N GLN A 366 -17.60 -47.85 -54.31
CA GLN A 366 -18.63 -48.71 -53.73
C GLN A 366 -18.40 -50.16 -54.19
N GLY A 367 -18.13 -51.05 -53.24
CA GLY A 367 -18.05 -52.51 -53.45
C GLY A 367 -19.13 -53.22 -52.64
N SER A 368 -19.73 -54.28 -53.20
CA SER A 368 -20.90 -54.95 -52.62
C SER A 368 -20.62 -56.40 -52.17
N SER A 369 -21.47 -56.89 -51.26
CA SER A 369 -21.80 -58.31 -51.01
C SER A 369 -20.68 -59.32 -50.69
N SER A 370 -20.75 -59.91 -49.50
CA SER A 370 -20.96 -61.38 -49.34
C SER A 370 -21.28 -61.74 -47.87
N GLU A 371 -21.78 -62.96 -47.65
CA GLU A 371 -22.35 -63.45 -46.40
C GLU A 371 -21.36 -64.36 -45.61
N SER A 372 -21.55 -64.52 -44.29
CA SER A 372 -21.64 -65.85 -43.63
C SER A 372 -21.80 -65.81 -42.10
N SER A 373 -22.95 -66.35 -41.63
CA SER A 373 -23.20 -67.20 -40.44
C SER A 373 -22.26 -67.26 -39.22
N GLY A 374 -22.86 -67.29 -38.00
CA GLY A 374 -22.25 -67.85 -36.76
C GLY A 374 -22.54 -67.04 -35.49
N VAL A 375 -23.76 -67.05 -34.92
CA VAL A 375 -24.29 -68.02 -33.91
C VAL A 375 -23.84 -67.73 -32.46
N ASP A 376 -24.78 -67.93 -31.54
CA ASP A 376 -24.85 -67.48 -30.14
C ASP A 376 -23.78 -68.02 -29.18
N HIS A 377 -23.40 -67.23 -28.17
CA HIS A 377 -24.01 -67.37 -26.83
C HIS A 377 -23.52 -66.33 -25.78
N ASN A 378 -24.44 -65.98 -24.87
CA ASN A 378 -24.15 -65.46 -23.53
C ASN A 378 -24.55 -66.54 -22.51
N PRO A 379 -23.77 -66.77 -21.43
CA PRO A 379 -24.40 -66.81 -20.11
C PRO A 379 -23.55 -66.17 -18.98
N GLN A 380 -24.16 -66.09 -17.80
CA GLN A 380 -23.71 -65.37 -16.62
C GLN A 380 -23.22 -66.32 -15.49
N LEU A 381 -22.50 -65.75 -14.52
CA LEU A 381 -22.36 -66.17 -13.09
C LEU A 381 -21.17 -67.05 -12.61
N ASP A 382 -20.88 -66.81 -11.32
CA ASP A 382 -20.19 -67.58 -10.26
C ASP A 382 -18.64 -67.72 -10.10
N SER A 383 -18.12 -66.90 -9.17
CA SER A 383 -17.67 -67.27 -7.80
C SER A 383 -16.62 -68.38 -7.53
N LEU A 384 -15.59 -68.09 -6.69
CA LEU A 384 -15.31 -68.71 -5.35
C LEU A 384 -13.91 -68.40 -4.69
N ASN A 385 -13.93 -68.17 -3.37
CA ASN A 385 -12.96 -68.42 -2.24
C ASN A 385 -11.42 -68.15 -2.34
N LEU A 386 -10.72 -67.47 -1.39
CA LEU A 386 -10.43 -67.74 0.07
C LEU A 386 -9.62 -69.04 0.35
N PRO A 387 -8.75 -69.16 1.41
CA PRO A 387 -8.74 -68.56 2.77
C PRO A 387 -7.61 -67.52 3.04
N ASN A 388 -7.37 -66.86 4.19
CA ASN A 388 -7.84 -66.84 5.61
C ASN A 388 -7.10 -67.66 6.71
N LEU A 389 -6.34 -66.98 7.62
CA LEU A 389 -5.86 -67.40 8.96
C LEU A 389 -5.13 -66.19 9.64
N GLY A 390 -5.32 -65.79 10.91
CA GLY A 390 -6.37 -66.07 11.92
C GLY A 390 -5.98 -65.66 13.37
N SER A 391 -6.98 -65.33 14.23
CA SER A 391 -6.93 -65.28 15.74
C SER A 391 -6.02 -64.23 16.44
N GLU A 392 -6.32 -63.62 17.60
CA GLU A 392 -7.53 -63.28 18.40
C GLU A 392 -7.12 -62.09 19.34
N GLY A 393 -7.85 -61.55 20.34
CA GLY A 393 -9.14 -61.74 21.03
C GLY A 393 -9.36 -60.50 21.95
N SER A 394 -10.53 -60.13 22.51
CA SER A 394 -11.57 -60.80 23.32
C SER A 394 -11.48 -60.49 24.84
N GLY A 395 -12.50 -59.82 25.40
CA GLY A 395 -12.62 -59.55 26.85
C GLY A 395 -13.72 -58.55 27.22
N VAL A 396 -14.90 -59.03 27.67
CA VAL A 396 -16.05 -58.20 28.13
C VAL A 396 -16.77 -58.92 29.28
N ILE A 397 -17.05 -58.23 30.40
CA ILE A 397 -18.00 -58.66 31.44
C ILE A 397 -18.78 -57.45 32.00
N ASN A 398 -20.04 -57.73 32.35
CA ASN A 398 -21.11 -56.95 33.00
C ASN A 398 -20.72 -56.32 34.38
N THR A 399 -21.56 -55.64 35.18
CA THR A 399 -23.05 -55.54 35.31
C THR A 399 -23.44 -54.31 36.15
N GLU A 400 -24.71 -53.85 36.06
CA GLU A 400 -25.51 -53.17 37.12
C GLU A 400 -24.96 -51.87 37.79
N ALA A 401 -25.70 -51.18 38.68
CA ALA A 401 -27.05 -50.58 38.62
C ALA A 401 -27.32 -49.85 39.96
N GLU A 402 -27.82 -48.60 39.98
CA GLU A 402 -28.50 -48.05 41.16
C GLU A 402 -29.41 -46.84 40.87
N GLN A 403 -30.18 -46.38 41.88
CA GLN A 403 -31.32 -45.46 41.77
C GLN A 403 -31.19 -44.19 42.64
N LYS A 404 -32.16 -43.26 42.45
CA LYS A 404 -32.55 -42.10 43.28
C LYS A 404 -31.77 -40.80 42.98
N GLY A 405 -32.43 -39.63 42.90
CA GLY A 405 -33.87 -39.39 42.96
C GLY A 405 -34.29 -37.93 42.71
N GLU A 406 -35.60 -37.76 42.47
CA GLU A 406 -36.51 -36.61 42.74
C GLU A 406 -35.90 -35.19 42.89
N LEU A 407 -36.22 -34.25 41.99
CA LEU A 407 -37.44 -33.39 41.98
C LEU A 407 -37.55 -32.38 43.14
N SER A 408 -37.47 -31.08 42.82
CA SER A 408 -38.60 -30.15 43.00
C SER A 408 -38.40 -28.83 42.22
N GLN A 409 -39.51 -28.15 41.93
CA GLN A 409 -39.58 -26.78 41.43
C GLN A 409 -40.16 -25.84 42.53
N ASN A 410 -40.39 -24.56 42.18
CA ASN A 410 -41.33 -23.61 42.82
C ASN A 410 -40.97 -23.01 44.20
N ALA A 411 -41.46 -21.83 44.61
CA ALA A 411 -41.93 -20.62 43.88
C ALA A 411 -42.16 -19.41 44.84
N MET A 412 -42.17 -18.19 44.27
CA MET A 412 -42.96 -16.97 44.62
C MET A 412 -43.11 -16.40 46.06
N GLY A 413 -42.99 -15.06 46.16
CA GLY A 413 -43.45 -14.18 47.26
C GLY A 413 -42.48 -13.00 47.50
N LYS A 414 -42.74 -11.69 47.29
CA LYS A 414 -43.90 -10.78 47.08
C LYS A 414 -44.39 -10.04 48.35
N LYS A 415 -44.64 -8.71 48.20
CA LYS A 415 -45.06 -7.65 49.17
C LYS A 415 -43.96 -7.02 50.05
N ASP A 416 -44.04 -5.76 50.52
CA ASP A 416 -44.75 -4.53 50.07
C ASP A 416 -44.22 -3.26 50.79
N ALA A 417 -44.06 -2.13 50.05
CA ALA A 417 -44.08 -0.70 50.51
C ALA A 417 -43.11 -0.25 51.65
N VAL A 418 -42.90 1.04 52.03
CA VAL A 418 -43.56 2.37 51.84
C VAL A 418 -42.42 3.43 51.73
N GLU A 419 -42.28 4.28 50.69
CA GLU A 419 -42.91 5.60 50.43
C GLU A 419 -42.56 6.73 51.46
N THR A 420 -41.89 7.84 51.10
CA THR A 420 -42.45 9.19 50.74
C THR A 420 -41.31 10.25 50.89
N SER A 421 -41.31 11.49 50.38
CA SER A 421 -42.07 12.22 49.32
C SER A 421 -41.35 13.54 48.93
N MET A 422 -41.77 14.21 47.85
CA MET A 422 -41.28 15.54 47.39
C MET A 422 -41.82 16.74 48.22
N PRO A 423 -41.47 18.00 47.86
CA PRO A 423 -42.46 18.81 47.12
C PRO A 423 -41.95 19.59 45.89
N LYS A 424 -42.88 20.15 45.11
CA LYS A 424 -42.67 20.87 43.81
C LYS A 424 -42.92 22.39 43.92
N ARG A 425 -42.44 23.16 42.92
CA ARG A 425 -43.14 24.26 42.17
C ARG A 425 -42.31 24.56 40.89
N LYS A 426 -42.88 24.66 39.67
CA LYS A 426 -43.68 25.77 39.07
C LYS A 426 -42.90 27.09 38.95
N GLU A 427 -42.93 27.89 37.87
CA GLU A 427 -43.52 27.76 36.51
C GLU A 427 -43.07 28.99 35.67
N GLY A 428 -43.06 28.93 34.32
CA GLY A 428 -43.07 30.15 33.48
C GLY A 428 -42.11 30.21 32.27
N ASP A 429 -42.63 30.72 31.16
CA ASP A 429 -41.95 31.28 29.97
C ASP A 429 -42.71 32.59 29.65
N PRO A 430 -42.01 33.71 29.36
CA PRO A 430 -42.10 34.22 27.99
C PRO A 430 -40.81 34.87 27.44
N ASN A 431 -40.32 34.35 26.32
CA ASN A 431 -40.09 35.00 25.02
C ASN A 431 -39.59 36.49 24.96
N VAL A 432 -38.75 36.77 23.93
CA VAL A 432 -38.39 38.07 23.31
C VAL A 432 -37.08 38.77 23.76
N LEU A 433 -36.19 39.01 22.76
CA LEU A 433 -34.96 39.83 22.75
C LEU A 433 -33.76 39.29 23.57
N ALA A 434 -32.49 39.61 23.25
CA ALA A 434 -31.95 40.65 22.36
C ALA A 434 -30.81 40.17 21.43
N LYS A 435 -30.51 40.97 20.39
CA LYS A 435 -29.40 40.77 19.44
C LYS A 435 -28.10 41.40 19.95
N SER A 436 -26.99 40.66 19.99
CA SER A 436 -25.64 41.24 20.17
C SER A 436 -24.87 41.26 18.83
N LYS A 437 -24.57 42.45 18.31
CA LYS A 437 -23.76 42.63 17.10
C LYS A 437 -22.27 42.41 17.41
N ARG A 438 -21.51 41.83 16.48
CA ARG A 438 -20.07 42.10 16.30
C ARG A 438 -19.84 42.77 14.93
N PRO A 439 -18.78 43.58 14.76
CA PRO A 439 -18.74 44.61 13.71
C PRO A 439 -18.28 44.08 12.35
N LYS A 440 -18.77 44.74 11.28
CA LYS A 440 -18.08 44.75 9.98
C LYS A 440 -16.84 45.64 10.08
N LEU A 441 -15.74 45.22 9.48
CA LEU A 441 -14.80 46.15 8.82
C LEU A 441 -14.95 46.01 7.30
N ALA A 442 -14.53 47.04 6.56
CA ALA A 442 -14.83 47.16 5.14
C ALA A 442 -13.68 46.72 4.22
N SER A 443 -14.05 46.49 2.95
CA SER A 443 -13.23 46.16 1.79
C SER A 443 -12.00 47.05 1.55
N GLY A 444 -10.93 46.47 1.00
CA GLY A 444 -9.88 47.22 0.31
C GLY A 444 -8.90 46.33 -0.49
N GLY A 445 -8.62 46.72 -1.74
CA GLY A 445 -7.42 46.33 -2.49
C GLY A 445 -7.45 44.97 -3.22
N SER A 446 -7.63 45.00 -4.54
CA SER A 446 -7.23 43.88 -5.43
C SER A 446 -5.74 43.97 -5.77
N ALA A 447 -5.01 42.87 -5.66
CA ALA A 447 -3.64 42.74 -6.17
C ALA A 447 -3.38 41.33 -6.71
N THR A 448 -3.45 41.16 -8.03
CA THR A 448 -3.19 39.88 -8.70
C THR A 448 -1.69 39.60 -8.86
N SER A 449 -1.17 38.57 -8.22
CA SER A 449 0.21 38.07 -8.46
C SER A 449 0.20 36.61 -8.93
N LYS A 450 0.72 36.37 -10.15
CA LYS A 450 0.87 35.03 -10.71
C LYS A 450 2.11 34.36 -10.10
N SER A 451 1.91 33.39 -9.21
CA SER A 451 2.99 32.53 -8.71
C SER A 451 3.18 31.30 -9.60
N LYS A 452 4.44 30.92 -9.85
CA LYS A 452 4.80 29.70 -10.59
C LYS A 452 4.63 28.47 -9.68
N PRO A 453 4.24 27.30 -10.22
CA PRO A 453 4.26 26.05 -9.44
C PRO A 453 5.71 25.65 -9.13
N GLY A 454 6.03 25.51 -7.84
CA GLY A 454 7.20 24.75 -7.40
C GLY A 454 6.98 23.24 -7.53
N SER A 455 8.02 22.44 -7.31
CA SER A 455 7.96 20.97 -7.36
C SER A 455 6.92 20.41 -6.39
N GLY A 456 5.81 19.90 -6.95
CA GLY A 456 4.69 19.35 -6.19
C GLY A 456 4.79 17.84 -5.98
N GLN A 457 4.10 17.37 -4.94
CA GLN A 457 3.71 15.98 -4.69
C GLN A 457 3.32 15.24 -5.98
N MET A 458 3.87 14.05 -6.20
CA MET A 458 3.60 13.26 -7.40
C MET A 458 2.14 12.77 -7.40
N THR A 459 1.42 13.00 -8.49
CA THR A 459 0.11 12.36 -8.74
C THR A 459 0.32 10.92 -9.21
N LEU A 460 -0.73 10.09 -9.23
CA LEU A 460 -0.62 8.73 -9.81
C LEU A 460 -0.21 8.78 -11.29
N ALA A 461 -0.70 9.78 -12.04
CA ALA A 461 -0.24 10.03 -13.41
C ALA A 461 1.21 10.53 -13.51
N GLY A 462 1.75 11.18 -12.47
CA GLY A 462 3.19 11.49 -12.39
C GLY A 462 4.03 10.27 -11.99
N PHE A 463 3.46 9.37 -11.19
CA PHE A 463 4.09 8.12 -10.75
C PHE A 463 4.29 7.13 -11.92
N PHE A 464 3.29 7.02 -12.80
CA PHE A 464 3.34 6.24 -14.04
C PHE A 464 3.77 7.06 -15.27
N LYS A 465 4.53 8.15 -15.10
CA LYS A 465 5.04 8.96 -16.22
C LYS A 465 6.42 9.55 -15.91
N ALA A 466 7.44 8.86 -16.39
CA ALA A 466 8.83 9.20 -16.13
C ALA A 466 9.23 10.58 -16.70
N THR A 467 9.44 11.57 -15.81
CA THR A 467 10.24 12.77 -16.08
C THR A 467 11.23 13.03 -14.95
N SER A 468 12.36 12.32 -15.01
CA SER A 468 13.69 12.73 -14.52
C SER A 468 13.78 13.84 -13.44
N SER A 469 13.94 13.48 -12.17
CA SER A 469 14.84 14.18 -11.21
C SER A 469 14.89 13.52 -9.81
N ASP A 470 15.14 12.21 -9.74
CA ASP A 470 15.36 11.57 -8.43
C ASP A 470 16.71 11.95 -7.79
N LYS A 471 16.63 12.51 -6.59
CA LYS A 471 17.73 12.52 -5.60
C LYS A 471 17.18 12.29 -4.20
N ALA A 472 16.90 11.04 -3.89
CA ALA A 472 16.88 10.54 -2.51
C ALA A 472 18.24 9.92 -2.17
N MET A 473 18.78 10.22 -0.99
CA MET A 473 19.87 9.46 -0.38
C MET A 473 19.47 9.06 1.04
N THR A 474 19.30 7.75 1.21
CA THR A 474 19.27 6.97 2.45
C THR A 474 19.63 5.53 2.03
N SER A 475 20.28 4.69 2.83
CA SER A 475 20.91 4.86 4.15
C SER A 475 21.80 3.62 4.42
N ALA A 476 22.18 3.37 5.68
CA ALA A 476 22.71 2.11 6.22
C ALA A 476 24.15 1.70 5.83
N GLU A 477 25.06 1.92 6.78
CA GLU A 477 25.73 0.87 7.57
C GLU A 477 25.82 -0.55 6.99
N GLN A 478 27.01 -1.16 7.07
CA GLN A 478 27.13 -2.50 7.66
C GLN A 478 28.53 -2.74 8.29
N SER A 479 28.66 -3.80 9.07
CA SER A 479 29.71 -4.01 10.07
C SER A 479 30.62 -5.22 9.79
N SER A 480 31.78 -5.23 10.46
CA SER A 480 32.56 -6.41 10.84
C SER A 480 33.16 -6.11 12.23
N ALA A 481 32.98 -6.94 13.27
CA ALA A 481 33.70 -8.20 13.55
C ALA A 481 35.21 -7.97 13.83
N GLU A 482 35.83 -8.50 14.90
CA GLU A 482 35.45 -9.68 15.70
C GLU A 482 35.94 -9.63 17.19
N SER A 483 35.65 -10.69 17.96
CA SER A 483 35.81 -10.93 19.42
C SER A 483 37.20 -10.66 20.06
N ILE A 484 37.35 -10.40 21.38
CA ILE A 484 37.38 -11.39 22.50
C ILE A 484 37.11 -10.74 23.91
N THR A 485 37.07 -11.55 24.98
CA THR A 485 36.37 -11.38 26.29
C THR A 485 36.99 -10.53 27.41
N ALA A 486 36.11 -9.76 28.08
CA ALA A 486 35.88 -9.60 29.54
C ALA A 486 37.01 -9.34 30.58
N ALA A 487 36.90 -8.19 31.28
CA ALA A 487 37.11 -8.01 32.74
C ALA A 487 36.49 -6.67 33.21
N GLN A 488 36.46 -6.38 34.53
CA GLN A 488 35.83 -5.18 35.14
C GLN A 488 36.86 -4.26 35.90
N PRO A 489 36.47 -3.13 36.55
CA PRO A 489 37.34 -1.94 36.81
C PRO A 489 38.11 -2.07 38.16
N PRO A 490 38.76 -1.04 38.82
CA PRO A 490 38.71 0.45 38.64
C PRO A 490 40.10 1.16 38.82
N PRO A 491 40.29 2.31 39.53
CA PRO A 491 39.87 3.70 39.22
C PRO A 491 41.02 4.78 39.21
N THR A 492 40.63 6.03 38.93
CA THR A 492 41.15 7.31 39.51
C THR A 492 42.58 7.85 39.26
N SER A 493 42.60 8.99 38.54
CA SER A 493 43.02 10.33 39.05
C SER A 493 44.46 10.89 38.85
N ILE A 494 44.53 12.22 39.06
CA ILE A 494 45.69 13.11 39.28
C ILE A 494 46.41 13.71 38.04
N THR A 495 46.16 15.03 37.90
CA THR A 495 46.95 16.17 37.36
C THR A 495 48.44 15.95 36.99
N LYS A 496 49.08 16.73 36.11
CA LYS A 496 49.32 18.20 36.27
C LYS A 496 49.93 18.88 35.02
N GLU A 497 49.94 20.21 35.03
CA GLU A 497 50.64 21.08 34.06
C GLU A 497 52.16 21.18 34.33
N ALA A 498 52.98 21.57 33.33
CA ALA A 498 53.62 22.91 33.29
C ALA A 498 54.82 23.07 32.30
N ARG A 499 54.76 24.18 31.53
CA ARG A 499 55.84 25.10 31.07
C ARG A 499 57.09 24.67 30.26
N SER A 500 57.40 25.54 29.29
CA SER A 500 58.65 25.70 28.50
C SER A 500 59.81 26.35 29.30
N PRO A 501 61.05 26.49 28.74
CA PRO A 501 61.40 27.72 27.97
C PRO A 501 62.45 27.56 26.83
N SER A 502 62.83 28.70 26.22
CA SER A 502 63.59 28.90 24.95
C SER A 502 65.13 28.99 25.09
N ALA A 503 65.88 29.03 23.96
CA ALA A 503 66.56 30.26 23.44
C ALA A 503 67.75 30.03 22.43
N LYS A 504 68.14 31.13 21.72
CA LYS A 504 69.40 31.39 20.94
C LYS A 504 69.52 30.73 19.54
N SER A 505 70.26 31.23 18.52
CA SER A 505 70.84 32.55 18.10
C SER A 505 71.53 32.37 16.69
N VAL A 506 72.23 33.26 15.95
CA VAL A 506 72.79 34.64 16.06
C VAL A 506 73.19 35.18 14.64
N VAL A 507 73.43 36.51 14.45
CA VAL A 507 74.11 37.23 13.31
C VAL A 507 73.44 37.14 11.90
N SER A 508 73.05 38.20 11.16
CA SER A 508 73.38 39.65 10.98
C SER A 508 74.25 39.96 9.71
N PRO A 509 74.56 41.24 9.36
CA PRO A 509 73.96 41.98 8.22
C PRO A 509 75.06 42.44 7.20
N PRO A 510 74.89 43.41 6.25
CA PRO A 510 73.76 44.31 5.88
C PRO A 510 73.36 44.13 4.37
N SER A 511 72.69 45.00 3.59
CA SER A 511 72.33 46.45 3.64
C SER A 511 70.94 46.68 2.97
N LEU A 512 70.45 47.86 2.53
CA LEU A 512 70.98 49.24 2.35
C LEU A 512 69.82 50.29 2.54
N GLU A 513 69.76 51.35 1.73
CA GLU A 513 68.90 52.56 1.81
C GLU A 513 68.10 52.75 0.48
N THR A 514 67.07 53.60 0.29
CA THR A 514 66.45 54.68 1.10
C THR A 514 64.96 54.91 0.73
N LEU A 515 64.27 55.82 1.44
CA LEU A 515 62.88 56.32 1.28
C LEU A 515 62.78 57.57 0.34
N PRO A 516 61.66 58.34 0.24
CA PRO A 516 60.23 58.05 -0.03
C PRO A 516 59.55 59.00 -1.09
N LYS A 517 58.28 58.75 -1.52
CA LYS A 517 57.11 59.69 -1.55
C LYS A 517 56.00 59.46 -2.62
N ASP A 518 54.76 59.77 -2.17
CA ASP A 518 53.59 60.43 -2.79
C ASP A 518 52.93 60.02 -4.14
N ASP A 519 51.59 59.92 -4.07
CA ASP A 519 50.50 60.07 -5.06
C ASP A 519 50.69 59.81 -6.59
N THR A 520 49.88 58.89 -7.12
CA THR A 520 48.61 59.26 -7.81
C THR A 520 47.71 58.04 -8.10
N GLN A 521 46.39 58.25 -8.22
CA GLN A 521 45.40 57.19 -8.48
C GLN A 521 45.16 56.93 -9.98
N LYS A 522 45.07 55.64 -10.38
CA LYS A 522 44.09 55.17 -11.38
C LYS A 522 43.94 53.64 -11.40
N THR A 523 42.68 53.20 -11.35
CA THR A 523 42.16 51.82 -11.50
C THR A 523 41.32 51.71 -12.79
N PRO A 524 40.79 50.53 -13.20
CA PRO A 524 41.02 49.15 -12.72
C PRO A 524 41.31 48.10 -13.83
N GLU A 525 41.98 46.99 -13.48
CA GLU A 525 41.50 45.59 -13.69
C GLU A 525 42.54 44.56 -13.19
N PRO A 526 42.11 43.38 -12.69
CA PRO A 526 42.99 42.23 -12.48
C PRO A 526 42.55 40.99 -13.29
N SER A 527 43.50 40.33 -13.97
CA SER A 527 43.24 39.05 -14.66
C SER A 527 44.38 38.05 -14.47
N GLN A 528 44.00 36.80 -14.16
CA GLN A 528 44.78 35.55 -14.21
C GLN A 528 46.00 35.35 -13.28
N LEU A 529 46.02 34.17 -12.65
CA LEU A 529 47.02 33.09 -12.75
C LEU A 529 46.23 31.79 -12.46
N ASP A 530 46.18 30.76 -13.32
CA ASP A 530 47.21 29.73 -13.55
C ASP A 530 47.68 29.02 -12.26
N SER A 531 47.77 27.70 -12.07
CA SER A 531 47.59 26.42 -12.81
C SER A 531 48.79 25.52 -12.41
N ASP A 532 48.82 24.20 -12.58
CA ASP A 532 47.85 23.10 -12.49
C ASP A 532 48.67 21.78 -12.37
N LYS A 533 48.07 20.66 -11.93
CA LYS A 533 48.39 19.29 -12.41
C LYS A 533 47.41 18.22 -11.89
N PRO A 534 47.13 17.14 -12.65
CA PRO A 534 45.81 16.52 -12.65
C PRO A 534 45.70 15.18 -11.90
N SER A 535 44.44 14.72 -11.78
CA SER A 535 44.05 13.36 -11.37
C SER A 535 43.51 12.58 -12.58
N PRO A 536 43.45 11.23 -12.56
CA PRO A 536 43.35 10.43 -13.79
C PRO A 536 41.99 10.53 -14.49
N GLU A 537 42.04 10.62 -15.81
CA GLU A 537 40.88 10.80 -16.69
C GLU A 537 39.90 9.62 -16.63
N ARG A 538 38.60 9.93 -16.60
CA ARG A 538 37.57 8.95 -16.95
C ARG A 538 37.53 8.80 -18.46
N VAL A 539 38.05 7.69 -18.97
CA VAL A 539 37.90 7.30 -20.38
C VAL A 539 36.42 7.21 -20.72
N PHE A 540 35.92 8.16 -21.52
CA PHE A 540 34.53 8.25 -21.96
C PHE A 540 34.38 7.47 -23.28
N ASP A 541 33.47 6.50 -23.35
CA ASP A 541 33.20 5.78 -24.60
C ASP A 541 32.31 6.64 -25.53
N PRO A 542 32.81 7.06 -26.71
CA PRO A 542 32.03 7.91 -27.63
C PRO A 542 30.77 7.22 -28.18
N ILE A 543 30.71 5.88 -28.14
CA ILE A 543 29.58 5.09 -28.63
C ILE A 543 28.39 5.22 -27.65
N GLU A 544 28.63 5.23 -26.34
CA GLU A 544 27.57 5.34 -25.33
C GLU A 544 26.85 6.70 -25.41
N ALA A 545 27.59 7.79 -25.62
CA ALA A 545 27.03 9.13 -25.79
C ALA A 545 26.15 9.23 -27.06
N LYS A 546 26.59 8.64 -28.19
CA LYS A 546 25.88 8.76 -29.47
C LYS A 546 24.71 7.78 -29.62
N GLU A 547 24.74 6.62 -28.94
CA GLU A 547 23.60 5.69 -28.89
C GLU A 547 22.50 6.10 -27.90
N SER A 548 22.74 7.05 -26.98
CA SER A 548 21.77 7.37 -25.92
C SER A 548 20.46 7.99 -26.44
N TRP A 549 20.45 8.63 -27.60
CA TRP A 549 19.25 9.23 -28.21
C TRP A 549 18.52 8.32 -29.20
N SER A 550 19.16 7.28 -29.75
CA SER A 550 18.56 6.34 -30.71
C SER A 550 17.91 5.11 -30.06
N LYS A 551 17.99 4.97 -28.72
CA LYS A 551 17.53 3.80 -27.95
C LYS A 551 16.02 3.73 -27.65
N LEU A 552 15.20 4.62 -28.20
CA LEU A 552 13.78 4.75 -27.83
C LEU A 552 12.76 3.97 -28.69
N LEU A 553 13.14 3.40 -29.84
CA LEU A 553 12.19 2.83 -30.82
C LEU A 553 12.58 1.46 -31.42
N GLY A 554 13.46 0.67 -30.78
CA GLY A 554 13.90 -0.62 -31.35
C GLY A 554 14.19 -1.72 -30.34
N LYS A 555 13.85 -2.98 -30.67
CA LYS A 555 14.26 -4.15 -29.88
C LYS A 555 15.78 -4.32 -29.94
N ARG A 556 16.44 -4.21 -28.79
CA ARG A 556 17.90 -4.38 -28.66
C ARG A 556 18.30 -5.83 -28.90
N VAL A 557 19.13 -6.09 -29.91
CA VAL A 557 19.79 -7.38 -30.11
C VAL A 557 21.02 -7.43 -29.21
N VAL A 558 20.95 -8.21 -28.14
CA VAL A 558 22.07 -8.54 -27.24
C VAL A 558 22.81 -9.78 -27.74
N PRO A 559 24.08 -10.01 -27.37
CA PRO A 559 24.73 -11.29 -27.63
C PRO A 559 23.95 -12.42 -26.95
N ARG A 560 24.00 -13.61 -27.55
CA ARG A 560 23.52 -14.84 -26.92
C ARG A 560 24.68 -15.53 -26.21
N CYS A 561 24.37 -16.24 -25.12
CA CYS A 561 25.35 -17.08 -24.42
C CYS A 561 25.49 -18.45 -25.07
N ASN A 562 26.37 -19.30 -24.53
CA ASN A 562 26.60 -20.65 -25.06
C ASN A 562 25.36 -21.57 -24.95
N HIS A 563 24.30 -21.14 -24.23
CA HIS A 563 22.98 -21.80 -24.16
C HIS A 563 21.95 -21.24 -25.16
N ASP A 564 22.38 -20.42 -26.14
CA ASP A 564 21.55 -19.60 -27.04
C ASP A 564 20.66 -18.54 -26.33
N GLU A 565 20.72 -18.39 -25.01
CA GLU A 565 19.91 -17.40 -24.29
C GLU A 565 20.46 -15.97 -24.42
N PRO A 566 19.59 -14.93 -24.50
CA PRO A 566 20.03 -13.54 -24.54
C PRO A 566 20.74 -13.13 -23.25
N CYS A 567 21.98 -12.63 -23.37
CA CYS A 567 22.79 -12.23 -22.22
C CYS A 567 22.21 -11.01 -21.49
N ILE A 568 22.32 -11.02 -20.16
CA ILE A 568 22.13 -9.82 -19.34
C ILE A 568 23.36 -8.93 -19.41
N SER A 569 23.16 -7.61 -19.25
CA SER A 569 24.23 -6.62 -19.18
C SER A 569 24.43 -6.13 -17.75
N LEU A 570 25.68 -6.11 -17.29
CA LEU A 570 26.09 -5.71 -15.95
C LEU A 570 27.23 -4.67 -16.02
N VAL A 571 27.46 -3.94 -14.93
CA VAL A 571 28.49 -2.89 -14.83
C VAL A 571 29.52 -3.25 -13.76
N THR A 572 30.79 -3.11 -14.09
CA THR A 572 31.91 -3.38 -13.17
C THR A 572 31.98 -2.31 -12.08
N LYS A 573 31.53 -2.65 -10.86
CA LYS A 573 31.58 -1.76 -9.68
C LYS A 573 32.90 -1.85 -8.87
N LYS A 574 33.79 -2.80 -9.18
CA LYS A 574 35.06 -2.98 -8.46
C LYS A 574 36.05 -1.86 -8.85
N PRO A 575 36.66 -1.14 -7.89
CA PRO A 575 37.70 -0.15 -8.18
C PRO A 575 38.87 -0.73 -8.98
N GLY A 576 39.40 0.06 -9.92
CA GLY A 576 40.45 -0.33 -10.87
C GLY A 576 40.14 0.09 -12.30
N VAL A 577 41.01 -0.26 -13.24
CA VAL A 577 40.98 0.19 -14.66
C VAL A 577 39.64 -0.12 -15.38
N ASN A 578 38.94 -1.18 -14.99
CA ASN A 578 37.65 -1.55 -15.58
C ASN A 578 36.43 -0.99 -14.84
N CYS A 579 36.59 -0.18 -13.79
CA CYS A 579 35.47 0.38 -13.03
C CYS A 579 34.58 1.25 -13.94
N GLY A 580 33.27 1.01 -13.92
CA GLY A 580 32.31 1.65 -14.81
C GLY A 580 32.12 0.96 -16.17
N ARG A 581 33.04 0.09 -16.62
CA ARG A 581 32.86 -0.66 -17.88
C ARG A 581 31.73 -1.68 -17.76
N SER A 582 30.84 -1.70 -18.75
CA SER A 582 29.75 -2.66 -18.89
C SER A 582 30.14 -3.89 -19.71
N PHE A 583 29.53 -5.02 -19.38
CA PHE A 583 29.74 -6.31 -20.03
C PHE A 583 28.44 -7.10 -20.12
N PHE A 584 28.42 -8.12 -20.97
CA PHE A 584 27.35 -9.11 -21.13
C PHE A 584 27.78 -10.46 -20.54
N MET A 585 26.84 -11.19 -19.92
CA MET A 585 27.04 -12.57 -19.49
C MET A 585 25.74 -13.40 -19.50
N CYS A 586 25.87 -14.72 -19.38
CA CYS A 586 24.75 -15.66 -19.26
C CYS A 586 23.77 -15.27 -18.13
N PRO A 587 22.44 -15.31 -18.36
CA PRO A 587 21.43 -14.90 -17.37
C PRO A 587 21.13 -15.94 -16.28
N ARG A 588 21.54 -17.19 -16.46
CA ARG A 588 21.20 -18.32 -15.58
C ARG A 588 21.94 -18.24 -14.22
N PRO A 589 21.36 -18.81 -13.14
CA PRO A 589 21.89 -18.70 -11.78
C PRO A 589 23.18 -19.52 -11.57
N LEU A 590 23.74 -19.44 -10.35
CA LEU A 590 24.75 -20.41 -9.91
C LEU A 590 24.09 -21.80 -9.76
N GLY A 591 24.84 -22.86 -10.00
CA GLY A 591 24.32 -24.24 -9.97
C GLY A 591 24.00 -24.73 -8.55
N PRO A 592 23.49 -25.98 -8.40
CA PRO A 592 23.10 -26.55 -7.11
C PRO A 592 24.25 -26.62 -6.09
N SER A 593 25.50 -26.56 -6.54
CA SER A 593 26.70 -26.44 -5.72
C SER A 593 26.84 -25.08 -4.99
N GLY A 594 26.13 -24.05 -5.44
CA GLY A 594 26.33 -22.65 -5.04
C GLY A 594 27.58 -21.99 -5.63
N GLU A 595 28.43 -22.75 -6.33
CA GLU A 595 29.72 -22.29 -6.83
C GLU A 595 29.65 -21.63 -8.22
N LYS A 596 30.74 -20.95 -8.59
CA LYS A 596 30.90 -20.33 -9.92
C LYS A 596 31.31 -21.35 -10.98
N GLU A 597 30.47 -22.37 -11.14
CA GLU A 597 30.48 -23.27 -12.28
C GLU A 597 30.59 -22.49 -13.60
N LYS A 598 31.34 -23.06 -14.55
CA LYS A 598 31.44 -22.60 -15.92
C LYS A 598 31.16 -23.75 -16.85
N ASP A 599 30.46 -23.42 -17.92
CA ASP A 599 30.09 -24.30 -19.03
C ASP A 599 29.28 -25.54 -18.59
N SER A 600 28.56 -25.41 -17.46
CA SER A 600 27.46 -26.29 -17.05
C SER A 600 26.12 -25.82 -17.62
N GLU A 601 25.05 -26.62 -17.46
CA GLU A 601 23.68 -26.21 -17.80
C GLU A 601 23.22 -24.98 -16.98
N TRP A 602 23.74 -24.84 -15.76
CA TRP A 602 23.38 -23.77 -14.84
C TRP A 602 24.08 -22.47 -15.20
N ARG A 603 25.34 -22.50 -15.65
CA ARG A 603 26.03 -21.29 -16.11
C ARG A 603 27.18 -21.58 -17.08
N CYS A 604 27.19 -20.90 -18.22
CA CYS A 604 28.29 -20.95 -19.18
C CYS A 604 29.29 -19.80 -19.02
N GLY A 605 30.50 -19.98 -19.56
CA GLY A 605 31.62 -19.05 -19.45
C GLY A 605 31.47 -17.74 -20.23
N THR A 606 30.35 -17.51 -20.94
CA THR A 606 30.14 -16.32 -21.77
C THR A 606 30.33 -15.02 -20.98
N PHE A 607 31.35 -14.25 -21.36
CA PHE A 607 31.63 -12.90 -20.89
C PHE A 607 32.11 -12.07 -22.09
N ILE A 608 31.46 -10.94 -22.37
CA ILE A 608 31.80 -10.06 -23.51
C ILE A 608 31.71 -8.60 -23.03
N TRP A 609 32.77 -7.80 -23.12
CA TRP A 609 32.66 -6.37 -22.82
C TRP A 609 31.71 -5.68 -23.81
N SER A 610 30.92 -4.71 -23.34
CA SER A 610 29.96 -4.02 -24.22
C SER A 610 30.64 -3.20 -25.33
N SER A 611 31.89 -2.76 -25.12
CA SER A 611 32.77 -2.15 -26.13
C SER A 611 33.17 -3.11 -27.25
N ASP A 612 33.18 -4.42 -26.97
CA ASP A 612 33.75 -5.45 -27.83
C ASP A 612 32.64 -6.16 -28.63
N TRP A 613 31.38 -6.04 -28.18
CA TRP A 613 30.19 -6.53 -28.89
C TRP A 613 29.85 -5.68 -30.11
N ARG A 614 30.50 -5.96 -31.24
CA ARG A 614 30.18 -5.36 -32.53
C ARG A 614 29.00 -6.08 -33.18
N LYS A 615 27.95 -5.33 -33.50
CA LYS A 615 26.80 -5.80 -34.28
C LYS A 615 27.24 -6.02 -35.74
N ASN A 616 27.64 -7.25 -36.10
CA ASN A 616 27.91 -7.60 -37.49
C ASN A 616 26.63 -7.45 -38.33
N VAL A 617 26.57 -6.39 -39.12
CA VAL A 617 25.60 -6.22 -40.21
C VAL A 617 26.19 -6.91 -41.43
N SER A 618 25.91 -8.20 -41.55
CA SER A 618 26.33 -9.03 -42.69
C SER A 618 25.23 -10.02 -43.04
N MET A 619 24.48 -9.72 -44.10
CA MET A 619 23.64 -10.71 -44.77
C MET A 619 24.56 -11.74 -45.44
N PRO A 620 24.40 -13.05 -45.18
CA PRO A 620 24.93 -14.07 -46.08
C PRO A 620 24.22 -13.94 -47.43
N GLY A 621 24.98 -13.83 -48.52
CA GLY A 621 24.46 -13.32 -49.78
C GLY A 621 23.47 -14.24 -50.50
N SER A 622 22.55 -13.61 -51.23
CA SER A 622 22.20 -14.10 -52.57
C SER A 622 23.38 -13.82 -53.51
N SER A 623 23.76 -14.78 -54.34
CA SER A 623 24.64 -14.54 -55.48
C SER A 623 23.86 -13.86 -56.60
N ASP A 624 24.27 -12.66 -56.98
CA ASP A 624 24.95 -12.37 -58.27
C ASP A 624 25.42 -10.89 -58.30
#